data_AF-A0A1L4C1Y7-F1
#
_entry.id   AF-A0A1L4C1Y7-F1
#
_cell.length_a   1.000
_cell.length_b   1.000
_cell.length_c   1.000
_cell.angle_alpha   90.00
_cell.angle_beta   90.00
_cell.angle_gamma   90.00
#
_symmetry.space_group_name_H-M   'P 1'
#
loop_
_entity.id
_entity.type
_entity.pdbx_description
1 polymer ?
#
loop_
_entity_poly.entity_id
_entity_poly.type
_entity_poly.pdbx_seq_one_letter_code
_entity_poly.pdbx_strand_id
1 'polypeptide(L)'
;MSMNLTVKGITCLTCLQLVMEKTGQNPLVKKVKINKSTKTALIQAEKETNQEDFLDILSNTPDILTSISESANCHCCTEFYFNLVLD
;
A
#
# COMPACT_ATOMS: atom_id res chain seq x y z
N MET A 1 -1.08 -1.02 -20.09
CA MET A 1 -0.47 -0.25 -19.00
C MET A 1 -0.64 -1.03 -17.71
N SER A 2 0.34 -1.01 -16.82
CA SER A 2 0.22 -1.53 -15.45
C SER A 2 0.63 -0.45 -14.47
N MET A 3 -0.16 -0.26 -13.41
CA MET A 3 0.09 0.75 -12.40
C MET A 3 0.75 0.11 -11.18
N ASN A 4 1.82 0.73 -10.73
CA ASN A 4 2.64 0.25 -9.64
C ASN A 4 2.72 1.33 -8.57
N LEU A 5 2.29 1.03 -7.35
CA LEU A 5 2.46 1.88 -6.18
C LEU A 5 3.55 1.32 -5.28
N THR A 6 4.57 2.14 -5.01
CA THR A 6 5.54 1.83 -3.95
C THR A 6 5.20 2.60 -2.70
N VAL A 7 4.99 1.89 -1.59
CA VAL A 7 4.87 2.45 -0.24
C VAL A 7 6.22 2.32 0.46
N LYS A 8 6.74 3.45 0.93
CA LYS A 8 7.97 3.54 1.75
C LYS A 8 7.66 4.21 3.09
N GLY A 9 8.62 4.18 4.01
CA GLY A 9 8.46 4.77 5.35
C GLY A 9 7.85 3.81 6.38
N ILE A 10 7.58 2.57 5.97
CA ILE A 10 7.10 1.52 6.87
C ILE A 10 8.30 1.04 7.71
N THR A 11 8.35 1.37 8.99
CA THR A 11 9.51 1.01 9.83
C THR A 11 9.30 -0.30 10.60
N CYS A 12 8.05 -0.74 10.72
CA CYS A 12 7.59 -1.90 11.47
C CYS A 12 7.09 -3.01 10.54
N LEU A 13 7.48 -4.26 10.80
CA LEU A 13 7.06 -5.41 10.00
C LEU A 13 5.55 -5.64 10.07
N THR A 14 4.92 -5.36 11.22
CA THR A 14 3.47 -5.48 11.44
C THR A 14 2.69 -4.52 10.55
N CYS A 15 3.09 -3.25 10.49
CA CYS A 15 2.48 -2.26 9.59
C CYS A 15 2.63 -2.69 8.12
N LEU A 16 3.78 -3.26 7.77
CA LEU A 16 4.05 -3.75 6.42
C LEU A 16 3.13 -4.93 6.04
N GLN A 17 2.87 -5.83 6.98
CA GLN A 17 1.95 -6.94 6.79
C GLN A 17 0.49 -6.47 6.70
N LEU A 18 0.08 -5.50 7.51
CA LEU A 18 -1.27 -4.93 7.45
C LEU A 18 -1.56 -4.23 6.12
N VAL A 19 -0.59 -3.47 5.60
CA VAL A 19 -0.69 -2.90 4.24
C VAL A 19 -0.95 -3.99 3.23
N MET A 20 -0.17 -5.08 3.25
CA MET A 20 -0.36 -6.19 2.32
C MET A 20 -1.72 -6.86 2.46
N GLU A 21 -2.14 -7.15 3.69
CA GLU A 21 -3.36 -7.89 3.93
C GLU A 21 -4.57 -7.10 3.42
N LYS A 22 -4.63 -5.81 3.78
CA LYS A 22 -5.74 -4.96 3.33
C LYS A 22 -5.69 -4.65 1.84
N THR A 23 -4.51 -4.47 1.25
CA THR A 23 -4.38 -4.22 -0.20
C THR A 23 -4.55 -5.47 -1.05
N GLY A 24 -4.08 -6.64 -0.57
CA GLY A 24 -4.18 -7.91 -1.27
C GLY A 24 -5.59 -8.52 -1.28
N GLN A 25 -6.49 -8.07 -0.40
CA GLN A 25 -7.91 -8.41 -0.44
C GLN A 25 -8.69 -7.60 -1.48
N ASN A 26 -8.10 -6.57 -2.07
CA ASN A 26 -8.78 -5.73 -3.05
C ASN A 26 -8.78 -6.40 -4.44
N PRO A 27 -9.94 -6.56 -5.10
CA PRO A 27 -10.06 -7.22 -6.40
C PRO A 27 -9.34 -6.49 -7.55
N LEU A 28 -9.00 -5.22 -7.37
CA LEU A 28 -8.26 -4.41 -8.35
C LEU A 28 -6.74 -4.54 -8.18
N VAL A 29 -6.26 -5.26 -7.16
CA VAL A 29 -4.84 -5.52 -6.91
C VAL A 29 -4.45 -6.87 -7.47
N LYS A 30 -3.56 -6.84 -8.46
CA LYS A 30 -3.00 -8.03 -9.09
C LYS A 30 -1.95 -8.72 -8.24
N LYS A 31 -1.09 -7.91 -7.61
CA LYS A 31 0.08 -8.41 -6.91
C LYS A 31 0.55 -7.44 -5.85
N VAL A 32 0.97 -7.99 -4.71
CA VAL A 32 1.70 -7.25 -3.69
C VAL A 32 3.06 -7.92 -3.47
N LYS A 33 4.13 -7.12 -3.42
CA LYS A 33 5.48 -7.57 -3.08
C LYS A 33 6.00 -6.75 -1.90
N ILE A 34 6.44 -7.43 -0.85
CA ILE A 34 7.23 -6.81 0.21
C ILE A 34 8.72 -6.95 -0.10
N ASN A 35 9.45 -5.87 0.14
CA ASN A 35 10.87 -5.93 0.43
C ASN A 35 11.10 -5.60 1.92
N LYS A 36 11.45 -6.61 2.71
CA LYS A 36 11.73 -6.45 4.16
C LYS A 36 13.04 -5.71 4.41
N SER A 37 14.02 -5.82 3.51
CA SER A 37 15.32 -5.17 3.64
C SER A 37 15.22 -3.66 3.46
N THR A 38 14.44 -3.20 2.48
CA THR A 38 14.20 -1.77 2.22
C THR A 38 12.96 -1.25 2.94
N LYS A 39 12.23 -2.15 3.62
CA LYS A 39 10.93 -1.90 4.24
C LYS A 39 9.94 -1.17 3.33
N THR A 40 9.82 -1.69 2.11
CA THR A 40 8.92 -1.15 1.09
C THR A 40 7.89 -2.18 0.67
N ALA A 41 6.67 -1.73 0.36
CA ALA A 41 5.66 -2.54 -0.30
C ALA A 41 5.44 -2.03 -1.73
N LEU A 42 5.38 -2.94 -2.70
CA LEU A 42 4.99 -2.67 -4.08
C LEU A 42 3.62 -3.29 -4.31
N ILE A 43 2.65 -2.47 -4.71
CA ILE A 43 1.28 -2.89 -5.04
C ILE A 43 1.09 -2.65 -6.53
N GLN A 44 0.72 -3.71 -7.25
CA GLN A 44 0.48 -3.66 -8.69
C GLN A 44 -1.01 -3.82 -8.96
N ALA A 45 -1.57 -2.90 -9.73
CA ALA A 45 -2.97 -2.93 -10.17
C ALA A 45 -3.20 -4.00 -11.24
N GLU A 46 -4.47 -4.38 -11.42
CA GLU A 46 -4.90 -5.08 -12.62
C GLU A 46 -4.78 -4.21 -13.88
N LYS A 47 -4.64 -4.86 -15.03
CA LYS A 47 -4.30 -4.20 -16.31
C LYS A 47 -5.38 -3.23 -16.82
N GLU A 48 -6.62 -3.41 -16.36
CA GLU A 48 -7.80 -2.67 -16.79
C GLU A 48 -8.24 -1.62 -15.78
N THR A 49 -7.55 -1.50 -14.64
CA THR A 49 -7.83 -0.47 -13.64
C THR A 49 -7.42 0.90 -14.20
N ASN A 50 -8.26 1.92 -14.02
CA ASN A 50 -7.90 3.30 -14.34
C ASN A 50 -7.18 3.95 -13.15
N GLN A 51 -6.44 5.04 -13.40
CA GLN A 51 -5.63 5.67 -12.35
C GLN A 51 -6.46 6.20 -11.18
N GLU A 52 -7.66 6.71 -11.43
CA GLU A 52 -8.54 7.25 -10.39
C GLU A 52 -9.06 6.11 -9.51
N ASP A 53 -9.56 5.01 -10.10
CA ASP A 53 -9.97 3.82 -9.37
C ASP A 53 -8.81 3.24 -8.55
N PHE A 54 -7.59 3.22 -9.11
CA PHE A 54 -6.42 2.71 -8.41
C PHE A 54 -5.99 3.59 -7.25
N LEU A 55 -6.06 4.91 -7.42
CA LEU A 55 -5.84 5.87 -6.34
C LEU A 55 -6.97 5.83 -5.32
N ASP A 56 -8.20 5.57 -5.72
CA ASP A 56 -9.34 5.39 -4.83
C ASP A 56 -9.19 4.15 -3.96
N ILE A 57 -8.59 3.06 -4.43
CA ILE A 57 -8.23 1.93 -3.55
C ILE A 57 -7.35 2.39 -2.38
N LEU A 58 -6.50 3.39 -2.61
CA LEU A 58 -5.52 3.91 -1.67
C LEU A 58 -6.05 5.13 -0.87
N SER A 59 -6.98 5.90 -1.45
CA SER A 59 -7.59 7.11 -0.90
C SER A 59 -8.93 6.86 -0.22
N ASN A 60 -9.77 5.94 -0.71
CA ASN A 60 -10.91 5.34 0.02
C ASN A 60 -10.46 4.30 1.04
N THR A 61 -9.16 4.20 1.26
CA THR A 61 -8.64 3.72 2.53
C THR A 61 -7.98 4.81 3.37
N PRO A 62 -8.76 5.84 3.80
CA PRO A 62 -8.49 6.45 5.09
C PRO A 62 -8.43 5.31 6.11
N ASP A 63 -9.31 4.31 6.04
CA ASP A 63 -9.24 3.13 6.91
C ASP A 63 -8.01 2.23 6.75
N ILE A 64 -7.17 2.30 5.71
CA ILE A 64 -5.90 1.54 5.71
C ILE A 64 -4.83 2.36 6.40
N LEU A 65 -4.63 3.60 5.97
CA LEU A 65 -3.58 4.46 6.52
C LEU A 65 -3.91 4.87 7.95
N THR A 66 -5.15 5.28 8.20
CA THR A 66 -5.70 5.51 9.54
C THR A 66 -5.71 4.22 10.35
N SER A 67 -6.10 3.05 9.81
CA SER A 67 -5.89 1.82 10.58
C SER A 67 -4.43 1.46 10.76
N ILE A 68 -3.45 1.88 9.96
CA ILE A 68 -2.03 1.56 10.22
C ILE A 68 -1.46 2.54 11.26
N SER A 69 -1.90 3.80 11.26
CA SER A 69 -1.57 4.77 12.29
C SER A 69 -2.31 4.48 13.61
N GLU A 70 -3.54 3.96 13.55
CA GLU A 70 -4.40 3.69 14.72
C GLU A 70 -4.37 2.21 15.17
N SER A 71 -4.01 1.25 14.30
CA SER A 71 -3.78 -0.13 14.73
C SER A 71 -2.50 -0.18 15.54
N ALA A 72 -2.74 -0.23 16.85
CA ALA A 72 -1.82 -0.69 17.87
C ALA A 72 -0.67 0.26 18.19
N ASN A 73 -0.94 1.42 18.81
CA ASN A 73 0.09 2.18 19.54
C ASN A 73 1.41 2.34 18.74
N CYS A 74 1.32 2.40 17.41
CA CYS A 74 2.46 2.14 16.57
C CYS A 74 3.11 3.49 16.26
N HIS A 75 3.92 3.99 17.19
CA HIS A 75 4.77 5.17 16.98
C HIS A 75 5.85 4.96 15.89
N CYS A 76 5.83 3.83 15.19
CA CYS A 76 6.85 3.42 14.25
C CYS A 76 6.62 4.04 12.86
N CYS A 77 5.37 4.16 12.40
CA CYS A 77 5.08 4.56 11.02
C CYS A 77 4.37 5.92 10.99
N THR A 78 5.15 7.00 11.14
CA THR A 78 4.67 8.38 11.22
C THR A 78 4.66 9.10 9.86
N GLU A 79 5.41 8.59 8.89
CA GLU A 79 5.52 9.19 7.55
C GLU A 79 5.49 8.09 6.49
N PHE A 80 4.52 8.16 5.58
CA PHE A 80 4.42 7.29 4.42
C PHE A 80 4.73 8.05 3.15
N TYR A 81 5.52 7.42 2.28
CA TYR A 81 5.85 7.98 0.97
C TYR A 81 5.32 7.06 -0.11
N PHE A 82 4.54 7.65 -1.03
CA PHE A 82 3.91 6.96 -2.13
C PHE A 82 4.57 7.37 -3.44
N ASN A 83 4.92 6.39 -4.27
CA ASN A 83 5.38 6.62 -5.62
C ASN A 83 4.57 5.79 -6.59
N LEU A 84 3.73 6.45 -7.39
CA LEU A 84 2.96 5.84 -8.47
C LEU A 84 3.79 5.85 -9.76
N VAL A 85 3.93 4.69 -10.38
CA VAL A 85 4.61 4.50 -11.67
C VAL A 85 3.63 3.86 -12.64
N LEU A 86 3.56 4.41 -13.86
CA LEU A 86 2.76 3.90 -14.97
C LEU A 86 3.72 3.23 -15.97
N ASP A 87 3.60 1.91 -16.14
CA ASP A 87 4.35 1.11 -17.13
C ASP A 87 3.48 0.69 -18.32
#